data_AF-A0A176Y8C7-F1
#
_entry.id   AF-A0A176Y8C7-F1
#
_cell.length_a   1.000
_cell.length_b   1.000
_cell.length_c   1.000
_cell.angle_alpha   90.00
_cell.angle_beta   90.00
_cell.angle_gamma   90.00
#
_symmetry.space_group_name_H-M   'P 1'
#
loop_
_entity.id
_entity.type
_entity.pdbx_description
1 polymer ?
#
loop_
_entity_poly.entity_id
_entity_poly.type
_entity_poly.pdbx_seq_one_letter_code
_entity_poly.pdbx_strand_id
1 'polypeptide(L)' 'MQDEDAIISAPMSESIGSTRARLILETNDNDQIYAAWTGLRHGPKEVMERLYQGEIVDPRAYYFRTTPYFETSSEKYS' A
#
# COMPACT_ATOMS: atom_id res chain seq x y z
N MET A 1 3.12 17.23 -15.27
CA MET A 1 4.29 18.12 -15.05
C MET A 1 4.26 18.48 -13.56
N GLN A 2 4.95 17.79 -12.65
CA GLN A 2 6.17 16.95 -12.64
C GLN A 2 5.89 15.80 -11.63
N ASP A 3 6.38 14.56 -11.69
CA ASP A 3 7.40 13.87 -12.47
C ASP A 3 6.87 12.46 -12.79
N GLU A 4 6.91 12.09 -14.06
CA GLU A 4 7.01 10.69 -14.49
C GLU A 4 8.50 10.29 -14.36
N ASP A 5 8.80 9.00 -14.28
CA ASP A 5 10.16 8.41 -14.31
C ASP A 5 10.91 8.26 -12.98
N ALA A 6 10.28 7.61 -12.00
CA ALA A 6 11.02 6.57 -11.29
C ALA A 6 11.02 5.31 -12.17
N ILE A 7 11.82 5.29 -13.24
CA ILE A 7 12.14 4.05 -13.96
C ILE A 7 13.02 3.22 -13.02
N ILE A 8 12.37 2.49 -12.12
CA ILE A 8 12.99 1.33 -11.52
C ILE A 8 13.03 0.30 -12.65
N SER A 9 14.17 0.21 -13.33
CA SER A 9 14.48 -0.85 -14.28
C SER A 9 14.56 -2.17 -13.52
N ALA A 10 13.40 -2.72 -13.16
CA ALA A 10 13.27 -4.10 -12.73
C ALA A 10 13.33 -4.98 -14.00
N PRO A 11 13.96 -6.17 -13.94
CA PRO A 11 13.90 -7.10 -15.06
C PRO A 11 12.43 -7.35 -15.43
N MET A 12 12.12 -7.48 -16.73
CA MET A 12 10.74 -7.66 -17.25
C MET A 12 9.93 -8.81 -16.59
N SER A 13 10.60 -9.68 -15.82
CA SER A 13 10.01 -10.74 -14.99
C SER A 13 9.39 -10.25 -13.68
N GLU A 14 9.73 -9.06 -13.21
CA GLU A 14 9.27 -8.50 -11.92
C GLU A 14 8.59 -7.15 -12.10
N SER A 15 7.58 -6.88 -11.27
CA SER A 15 6.85 -5.62 -11.26
C SER A 15 7.03 -4.93 -9.92
N ILE A 16 7.44 -3.66 -9.95
CA ILE A 16 7.53 -2.78 -8.78
C ILE A 16 6.55 -1.62 -8.89
N GLY A 17 5.85 -1.32 -7.79
CA GLY A 17 4.90 -0.21 -7.70
C GLY A 17 4.97 0.49 -6.35
N SER A 18 4.86 1.82 -6.40
CA SER A 18 4.65 2.66 -5.21
C SER A 18 3.15 2.77 -4.91
N THR A 19 2.75 2.53 -3.67
CA THR A 19 1.36 2.73 -3.21
C THR A 19 1.30 3.91 -2.26
N ARG A 20 0.26 4.75 -2.38
CA ARG A 20 -0.03 5.82 -1.41
C ARG A 20 -1.50 5.77 -1.02
N ALA A 21 -1.78 5.81 0.28
CA ALA A 21 -3.14 5.86 0.79
C ALA A 21 -3.27 6.93 1.88
N ARG A 22 -4.47 7.50 1.95
CA ARG A 22 -4.93 8.41 2.99
C ARG A 22 -6.41 8.11 3.25
N LEU A 23 -6.76 7.85 4.50
CA LEU A 23 -8.13 7.56 4.91
C LEU A 23 -8.35 7.94 6.37
N ILE A 24 -9.61 7.96 6.77
CA ILE A 24 -10.04 8.01 8.16
C ILE A 24 -10.51 6.60 8.55
N LEU A 25 -10.01 6.10 9.67
CA LEU A 25 -10.51 4.93 10.35
C LEU A 25 -11.53 5.37 11.38
N GLU A 26 -12.68 4.69 11.44
CA GLU A 26 -13.65 4.85 12.51
C GLU A 26 -13.58 3.61 13.41
N THR A 27 -13.35 3.85 14.70
CA THR A 27 -13.31 2.79 15.71
C THR A 27 -14.72 2.35 16.09
N ASN A 28 -14.85 1.21 16.77
CA ASN A 28 -16.14 0.73 17.25
C ASN A 28 -16.75 1.59 18.37
N ASP A 29 -15.96 2.49 18.97
CA ASP A 29 -16.39 3.49 19.94
C ASP A 29 -16.47 4.92 19.36
N ASN A 30 -16.52 5.04 18.03
CA ASN A 30 -16.74 6.27 17.25
C ASN A 30 -15.61 7.32 17.30
N ASP A 31 -14.43 6.97 17.84
CA ASP A 31 -13.23 7.78 17.65
C ASP A 31 -12.73 7.68 16.21
N GLN A 32 -12.28 8.82 15.66
CA GLN A 32 -11.70 8.93 14.33
C GLN A 32 -10.17 8.97 14.38
N ILE A 33 -9.51 8.22 13.51
CA ILE A 33 -8.06 8.18 13.36
C ILE A 33 -7.71 8.40 11.89
N TYR A 34 -6.99 9.48 11.59
CA TYR A 34 -6.39 9.65 10.27
C TYR A 34 -5.23 8.67 10.11
N ALA A 35 -5.21 7.96 8.99
CA ALA A 35 -4.15 7.04 8.63
C ALA A 35 -3.61 7.39 7.25
N ALA A 36 -2.28 7.51 7.16
CA ALA A 36 -1.58 7.75 5.91
C ALA A 36 -0.35 6.86 5.79
N TRP A 37 -0.09 6.34 4.59
CA TRP A 37 1.13 5.60 4.32
C TRP A 37 1.58 5.73 2.88
N THR A 38 2.87 5.49 2.70
CA THR A 38 3.45 5.07 1.43
C THR A 38 3.93 3.63 1.57
N GLY A 39 3.89 2.89 0.48
CA GLY A 39 4.27 1.49 0.43
C GLY A 39 5.02 1.11 -0.83
N LEU A 40 5.78 0.03 -0.73
CA LEU A 40 6.40 -0.63 -1.87
C LEU A 40 5.74 -1.99 -2.04
N ARG A 41 5.33 -2.25 -3.27
CA ARG A 41 4.81 -3.55 -3.69
C ARG A 41 5.66 -4.08 -4.84
N HIS A 42 6.11 -5.31 -4.70
CA HIS A 42 7.01 -5.97 -5.66
C HIS A 42 6.67 -7.45 -5.77
N GLY A 43 6.66 -8.02 -6.97
CA GLY A 43 6.48 -9.46 -7.12
C GLY A 43 6.64 -9.94 -8.57
N PRO A 44 6.59 -11.26 -8.78
CA PRO A 44 6.59 -11.84 -10.12
C PRO A 44 5.43 -11.28 -10.95
N LYS A 45 5.69 -10.97 -12.22
CA LYS A 45 4.71 -10.32 -13.11
C LYS A 45 3.35 -11.02 -13.12
N GLU A 46 3.33 -12.34 -13.27
CA GLU A 46 2.12 -13.17 -13.33
C GLU A 46 1.30 -13.10 -12.02
N VAL A 47 1.97 -13.04 -10.86
CA VAL A 47 1.32 -12.88 -9.55
C VAL A 47 0.69 -11.49 -9.45
N MET A 48 1.42 -10.46 -9.90
CA MET A 48 0.95 -9.08 -9.86
C MET A 48 -0.23 -8.85 -10.80
N GLU A 49 -0.22 -9.41 -12.02
CA GLU A 49 -1.32 -9.33 -12.98
C GLU A 49 -2.62 -9.92 -12.42
N ARG A 50 -2.56 -11.13 -11.83
CA ARG A 50 -3.71 -11.76 -11.16
C ARG A 50 -4.22 -10.92 -10.00
N LEU A 51 -3.30 -10.38 -9.17
CA LEU A 51 -3.65 -9.47 -8.08
C LEU A 51 -4.38 -8.21 -8.60
N TYR A 52 -3.93 -7.63 -9.73
CA TYR A 52 -4.58 -6.46 -10.34
C TYR A 52 -5.97 -6.76 -10.93
N GLN A 53 -6.23 -8.01 -11.32
CA GLN A 53 -7.57 -8.46 -11.74
C GLN A 53 -8.50 -8.78 -10.55
N GLY A 54 -8.03 -8.61 -9.31
CA GLY A 54 -8.80 -8.90 -8.11
C GLY A 54 -8.89 -10.38 -7.75
N GLU A 55 -8.04 -11.22 -8.34
CA GLU A 55 -7.95 -12.63 -7.94
C GLU A 55 -7.33 -12.79 -6.55
N ILE A 56 -7.69 -13.88 -5.87
CA ILE A 56 -7.04 -14.29 -4.63
C ILE A 56 -5.66 -14.88 -4.99
N VAL A 57 -4.61 -14.24 -4.50
CA VAL A 57 -3.22 -14.69 -4.62
C VAL A 57 -2.64 -14.95 -3.23
N ASP A 58 -1.68 -15.88 -3.12
CA ASP A 58 -0.96 -16.11 -1.85
C ASP A 58 -0.22 -14.83 -1.44
N PRO A 59 -0.47 -14.24 -0.25
CA PRO A 59 0.24 -13.07 0.23
C PRO A 59 1.75 -13.26 0.37
N ARG A 60 2.24 -14.50 0.42
CA ARG A 60 3.67 -14.83 0.44
C ARG A 60 4.32 -14.78 -0.94
N ALA A 61 3.53 -14.70 -2.01
CA ALA A 61 4.02 -14.71 -3.39
C ALA A 61 4.48 -13.32 -3.88
N TYR A 62 4.25 -12.26 -3.11
CA TYR A 62 4.71 -10.91 -3.42
C TYR A 62 5.12 -10.17 -2.14
N TYR A 63 6.05 -9.24 -2.29
CA TYR A 63 6.43 -8.30 -1.25
C TYR A 63 5.45 -7.13 -1.24
N PHE A 64 4.85 -6.86 -0.08
CA PHE A 64 4.10 -5.62 0.14
C PHE A 64 4.35 -5.11 1.55
N ARG A 65 5.04 -3.97 1.67
CA ARG A 65 5.36 -3.35 2.96
C ARG A 65 5.04 -1.86 2.91
N THR A 66 4.50 -1.38 4.02
CA THR A 66 4.10 0.01 4.23
C THR A 66 4.57 0.47 5.61
N THR A 67 4.64 1.79 5.79
CA THR A 67 4.86 2.41 7.11
C THR A 67 3.70 3.37 7.36
N PRO A 68 2.67 2.95 8.12
CA PRO A 68 1.54 3.81 8.42
C PRO A 68 1.86 4.81 9.52
N TYR A 69 1.36 6.03 9.32
CA TYR A 69 1.35 7.13 10.26
C TYR A 69 -0.09 7.40 10.66
N PHE A 70 -0.30 7.70 11.93
CA PHE A 70 -1.61 7.90 12.52
C PHE A 70 -1.69 9.25 13.22
N GLU A 71 -2.83 9.92 13.10
CA GLU A 71 -3.15 11.15 13.81
C GLU A 71 -4.56 11.05 14.39
N THR A 72 -4.77 11.45 15.63
CA THR A 72 -6.09 11.45 16.26
C THR A 72 -6.19 12.54 17.33
N SER A 73 -7.41 13.00 17.60
CA SER A 73 -7.74 13.84 18.76
C SER A 73 -8.23 13.03 19.96
N SER A 74 -8.39 11.70 19.82
CA SER A 74 -8.83 10.85 20.92
C SER A 74 -7.72 10.71 21.96
N GLU A 75 -8.01 11.04 23.21
CA GLU A 75 -7.08 10.80 24.32
C GLU A 75 -6.79 9.30 24.52
N LYS A 76 -7.74 8.43 24.14
CA LYS A 76 -7.63 6.98 24.33
C LYS A 76 -6.64 6.34 23.35
N TYR A 77 -6.53 6.89 22.14
CA TYR A 77 -5.72 6.33 21.05
C TYR A 77 -4.54 7.24 20.66
N SER A 78 -4.17 8.18 21.54
CA SER A 78 -3.02 9.09 21.40
C SER A 78 -1.67 8.42 21.65
#